data_AF-A0A937M2Z0-F1
#
_entry.id   AF-A0A937M2Z0-F1
#
_cell.length_a   1.000
_cell.length_b   1.000
_cell.length_c   1.000
_cell.angle_alpha   90.00
_cell.angle_beta   90.00
_cell.angle_gamma   90.00
#
_symmetry.space_group_name_H-M   'P 1'
#
loop_
_entity.id
_entity.type
_entity.pdbx_description
1 polymer ?
#
loop_
_entity_poly.entity_id
_entity_poly.type
_entity_poly.pdbx_seq_one_letter_code
_entity_poly.pdbx_strand_id
1 'polypeptide(L)'
;MVKKIYIALSLIVAFNITADDTSKKQDFKQRVISSSHGLSEREENRIYSLNASKQGISINSSRIGIPKSDTFRIFGAPSRSDKYIIEVLDKDLNVIRMIGLGNPFYIHVQHIDFEDKHIFGGDIERNFDIPIPLDSDAAFITFNKQTEFGLQEINKISID
;
A
#
# COMPACT_ATOMS: atom_id res chain seq x y z
N MET A 1 -10.00 -59.79 -47.44
CA MET A 1 -10.05 -59.95 -45.98
C MET A 1 -8.70 -59.57 -45.37
N VAL A 2 -8.44 -58.28 -45.14
CA VAL A 2 -7.32 -57.79 -44.29
C VAL A 2 -7.70 -56.43 -43.69
N LYS A 3 -7.88 -56.46 -42.36
CA LYS A 3 -7.90 -55.42 -41.31
C LYS A 3 -8.10 -53.94 -41.68
N LYS A 4 -9.24 -53.37 -41.23
CA LYS A 4 -9.39 -51.95 -40.92
C LYS A 4 -8.95 -51.71 -39.47
N ILE A 5 -7.85 -51.00 -39.26
CA ILE A 5 -7.45 -50.49 -37.95
C ILE A 5 -7.79 -49.00 -37.96
N TYR A 6 -8.86 -48.63 -37.26
CA TYR A 6 -9.19 -47.24 -37.00
C TYR A 6 -8.38 -46.79 -35.78
N ILE A 7 -7.35 -45.98 -36.00
CA ILE A 7 -6.62 -45.29 -34.94
C ILE A 7 -7.48 -44.10 -34.51
N ALA A 8 -8.19 -44.25 -33.40
CA ALA A 8 -8.82 -43.12 -32.72
C ALA A 8 -7.75 -42.38 -31.92
N LEU A 9 -7.19 -41.32 -32.50
CA LEU A 9 -6.31 -40.38 -31.80
C LEU A 9 -7.19 -39.38 -31.04
N SER A 10 -7.63 -39.73 -29.82
CA SER A 10 -8.23 -38.74 -28.93
C SER A 10 -7.12 -37.89 -28.32
N LEU A 11 -6.88 -36.74 -28.94
CA LEU A 11 -6.00 -35.68 -28.43
C LEU A 11 -6.62 -35.12 -27.14
N ILE A 12 -6.23 -35.65 -25.98
CA ILE A 12 -6.55 -35.02 -24.69
C ILE A 12 -5.61 -33.83 -24.55
N VAL A 13 -6.04 -32.67 -25.03
CA VAL A 13 -5.40 -31.39 -24.70
C VAL A 13 -5.85 -31.04 -23.29
N ALA A 14 -5.09 -31.51 -22.29
CA ALA A 14 -5.20 -31.01 -20.94
C ALA A 14 -4.65 -29.58 -20.93
N PHE A 15 -5.54 -28.60 -21.06
CA PHE A 15 -5.23 -27.21 -20.70
C PHE A 15 -4.97 -27.18 -19.19
N ASN A 16 -3.70 -27.18 -18.81
CA ASN A 16 -3.28 -26.83 -17.46
C ASN A 16 -3.47 -25.31 -17.31
N ILE A 17 -4.68 -24.88 -16.99
CA ILE A 17 -4.90 -23.53 -16.47
C ILE A 17 -4.42 -23.58 -15.01
N THR A 18 -3.13 -23.32 -14.82
CA THR A 18 -2.61 -23.01 -13.49
C THR A 18 -3.03 -21.58 -13.17
N ALA A 19 -3.95 -21.42 -12.22
CA ALA A 19 -4.28 -20.13 -11.65
C ALA A 19 -3.20 -19.75 -10.63
N ASP A 20 -2.30 -18.84 -11.01
CA ASP A 20 -1.27 -18.28 -10.12
C ASP A 20 -1.84 -17.12 -9.28
N ASP A 21 -2.75 -17.45 -8.36
CA ASP A 21 -3.43 -16.46 -7.50
C ASP A 21 -2.91 -16.48 -6.05
N THR A 22 -1.96 -17.38 -5.75
CA THR A 22 -1.33 -17.52 -4.42
C THR A 22 -0.02 -16.76 -4.27
N SER A 23 0.70 -16.49 -5.37
CA SER A 23 1.99 -15.77 -5.36
C SER A 23 1.85 -14.35 -4.82
N LYS A 24 0.91 -13.55 -5.35
CA LYS A 24 0.69 -12.17 -4.92
C LYS A 24 0.39 -12.01 -3.42
N LYS A 25 -0.37 -12.94 -2.82
CA LYS A 25 -0.69 -12.91 -1.38
C LYS A 25 0.50 -13.31 -0.51
N GLN A 26 1.34 -14.24 -0.96
CA GLN A 26 2.58 -14.58 -0.28
C GLN A 26 3.61 -13.45 -0.39
N ASP A 27 3.76 -12.87 -1.58
CA ASP A 27 4.63 -11.72 -1.85
C ASP A 27 4.26 -10.52 -0.98
N PHE A 28 2.97 -10.19 -0.87
CA PHE A 28 2.52 -9.10 -0.02
C PHE A 28 2.90 -9.32 1.44
N LYS A 29 2.62 -10.51 1.99
CA LYS A 29 2.99 -10.84 3.38
C LYS A 29 4.50 -10.77 3.60
N GLN A 30 5.29 -11.27 2.66
CA GLN A 30 6.75 -11.23 2.73
C GLN A 30 7.27 -9.79 2.73
N ARG A 31 6.78 -8.94 1.82
CA ARG A 31 7.13 -7.52 1.74
C ARG A 31 6.73 -6.75 3.01
N VAL A 32 5.58 -7.06 3.61
CA VAL A 32 5.13 -6.46 4.89
C VAL A 32 6.08 -6.83 6.04
N ILE A 33 6.56 -8.08 6.10
CA ILE A 33 7.47 -8.54 7.16
C ILE A 33 8.87 -7.92 7.00
N SER A 34 9.37 -7.78 5.78
CA SER A 34 10.68 -7.15 5.52
C SER A 34 10.70 -5.64 5.82
N SER A 35 9.55 -4.97 5.73
CA SER A 35 9.44 -3.51 5.87
C SER A 35 9.29 -2.99 7.30
N SER A 36 9.03 -3.86 8.30
CA SER A 36 8.81 -3.43 9.69
C SER A 36 10.09 -3.16 10.46
N HIS A 37 11.25 -3.61 9.98
CA HIS A 37 12.54 -3.42 10.63
C HIS A 37 13.15 -2.08 10.17
N GLY A 38 13.18 -1.03 11.01
CA GLY A 38 14.03 0.14 10.72
C GLY A 38 13.53 1.53 11.08
N LEU A 39 12.57 1.70 11.99
CA LEU A 39 12.30 3.03 12.56
C LEU A 39 12.66 3.01 14.04
N SER A 40 13.83 3.55 14.36
CA SER A 40 14.23 3.83 15.73
C SER A 40 13.67 5.18 16.17
N GLU A 41 12.97 5.22 17.32
CA GLU A 41 12.44 6.45 17.93
C GLU A 41 13.55 7.42 18.40
N ARG A 42 14.82 7.01 18.31
CA ARG A 42 15.97 7.75 18.83
C ARG A 42 16.96 8.18 17.75
N GLU A 43 16.72 7.81 16.50
CA GLU A 43 17.63 8.11 15.39
C GLU A 43 17.07 9.20 14.49
N GLU A 44 17.96 10.02 13.95
CA GLU A 44 17.58 11.02 12.97
C GLU A 44 17.18 10.35 11.66
N ASN A 45 16.07 10.83 11.10
CA ASN A 45 15.53 10.39 9.83
C ASN A 45 15.32 11.61 8.94
N ARG A 46 15.31 11.40 7.62
CA ARG A 46 14.74 12.37 6.70
C ARG A 46 13.22 12.22 6.75
N ILE A 47 12.54 13.26 7.23
CA ILE A 47 11.09 13.29 7.39
C ILE A 47 10.48 14.06 6.23
N TYR A 48 9.70 13.37 5.41
CA TYR A 48 8.90 13.95 4.35
C TYR A 48 7.50 14.27 4.88
N SER A 49 7.15 15.55 4.92
CA SER A 49 5.79 16.00 5.24
C SER A 49 4.97 16.02 3.97
N LEU A 50 3.93 15.19 3.93
CA LEU A 50 3.04 15.01 2.80
C LEU A 50 1.70 15.70 3.07
N ASN A 51 1.19 16.45 2.10
CA ASN A 51 -0.22 16.77 2.01
C ASN A 51 -0.91 15.64 1.26
N ALA A 52 -2.04 15.16 1.76
CA ALA A 52 -2.71 13.98 1.25
C ALA A 52 -4.23 14.12 1.26
N SER A 53 -4.85 13.59 0.22
CA SER A 53 -6.30 13.46 0.07
C SER A 53 -6.64 12.13 -0.59
N LYS A 54 -7.93 11.84 -0.76
CA LYS A 54 -8.36 10.66 -1.53
C LYS A 54 -7.89 10.68 -2.98
N GLN A 55 -7.50 11.84 -3.51
CA GLN A 55 -7.06 12.02 -4.89
C GLN A 55 -5.55 11.87 -5.08
N GLY A 56 -4.76 11.92 -4.01
CA GLY A 56 -3.31 11.78 -4.13
C GLY A 56 -2.53 12.37 -2.96
N ILE A 57 -1.21 12.27 -3.08
CA ILE A 57 -0.24 12.87 -2.16
C ILE A 57 0.70 13.85 -2.88
N SER A 58 1.23 14.82 -2.13
CA SER A 58 2.29 15.71 -2.58
C SER A 58 3.24 16.02 -1.42
N ILE A 59 4.52 16.22 -1.72
CA ILE A 59 5.49 16.67 -0.71
C ILE A 59 5.24 18.16 -0.43
N ASN A 60 5.02 18.49 0.83
CA ASN A 60 4.96 19.87 1.30
C ASN A 60 6.37 20.36 1.70
N SER A 61 7.10 19.53 2.46
CA SER A 61 8.46 19.86 2.92
C SER A 61 9.24 18.62 3.33
N SER A 62 10.56 18.74 3.42
CA SER A 62 11.42 17.71 4.04
C SER A 62 12.32 18.32 5.12
N ARG A 63 12.59 17.57 6.18
CA ARG A 63 13.54 17.97 7.24
C ARG A 63 14.31 16.76 7.76
N ILE A 64 15.48 16.99 8.35
CA ILE A 64 16.18 15.96 9.13
C ILE A 64 15.80 16.14 10.60
N GLY A 65 15.46 15.04 11.27
CA GLY A 65 15.20 15.05 12.70
C GLY A 65 14.61 13.75 13.22
N ILE A 66 14.33 13.72 14.52
CA ILE A 66 13.74 12.57 15.18
C ILE A 66 12.24 12.51 14.87
N PRO A 67 11.70 11.37 14.38
CA PRO A 67 10.27 11.23 14.12
C PRO A 67 9.45 11.39 15.41
N LYS A 68 8.27 12.01 15.33
CA LYS A 68 7.39 12.15 16.50
C LYS A 68 6.72 10.83 16.85
N SER A 69 6.43 10.61 18.13
CA SER A 69 5.71 9.41 18.64
C SER A 69 4.42 9.09 17.86
N ASP A 70 3.64 10.11 17.51
CA ASP A 70 2.35 9.93 16.82
C ASP A 70 2.52 9.42 15.38
N THR A 71 3.69 9.65 14.79
CA THR A 71 4.05 9.13 13.47
C THR A 71 4.12 7.61 13.49
N PHE A 72 4.63 7.02 14.59
CA PHE A 72 4.74 5.57 14.78
C PHE A 72 3.40 4.85 14.88
N ARG A 73 2.31 5.53 15.28
CA ARG A 73 0.95 4.94 15.25
C ARG A 73 0.44 4.72 13.82
N ILE A 74 0.93 5.49 12.85
CA ILE A 74 0.55 5.38 11.44
C ILE A 74 1.43 4.35 10.72
N PHE A 75 2.64 4.05 11.23
CA PHE A 75 3.59 3.08 10.63
C PHE A 75 3.28 1.61 10.89
N GLY A 76 2.02 1.27 11.14
CA GLY A 76 1.60 -0.11 11.18
C GLY A 76 1.82 -0.80 9.83
N ALA A 77 2.23 -2.07 9.90
CA ALA A 77 2.14 -2.97 8.77
C ALA A 77 0.73 -2.92 8.15
N PRO A 78 0.61 -2.82 6.82
CA PRO A 78 -0.68 -2.84 6.15
C PRO A 78 -1.56 -4.02 6.58
N SER A 79 -2.81 -3.72 6.90
CA SER A 79 -3.87 -4.62 7.28
C SER A 79 -4.95 -4.70 6.18
N ARG A 80 -5.84 -5.68 6.29
CA ARG A 80 -6.96 -5.81 5.33
C ARG A 80 -8.01 -4.70 5.45
N SER A 81 -8.04 -4.00 6.59
CA SER A 81 -8.95 -2.88 6.83
C SER A 81 -8.43 -1.55 6.30
N ASP A 82 -7.14 -1.50 5.91
CA ASP A 82 -6.59 -0.29 5.33
C ASP A 82 -7.16 -0.06 3.94
N LYS A 83 -7.74 1.12 3.73
CA LYS A 83 -8.27 1.54 2.43
C LYS A 83 -7.18 2.17 1.57
N TYR A 84 -6.18 2.77 2.22
CA TYR A 84 -5.05 3.40 1.57
C TYR A 84 -3.73 2.92 2.18
N ILE A 85 -2.73 2.76 1.31
CA ILE A 85 -1.39 2.29 1.65
C ILE A 85 -0.37 3.24 1.04
N ILE A 86 0.67 3.56 1.80
CA ILE A 86 1.89 4.20 1.28
C ILE A 86 2.97 3.14 1.14
N GLU A 87 3.68 3.14 0.01
CA GLU A 87 4.93 2.38 -0.13
C GLU A 87 6.10 3.33 -0.33
N VAL A 88 7.25 2.99 0.25
CA VAL A 88 8.53 3.62 0.00
C VAL A 88 9.35 2.65 -0.82
N LEU A 89 9.86 3.12 -1.96
CA LEU A 89 10.56 2.29 -2.94
C LEU A 89 12.00 2.76 -3.12
N ASP A 90 12.89 1.82 -3.43
CA ASP A 90 14.24 2.11 -3.90
C ASP A 90 14.24 2.55 -5.38
N LYS A 91 15.43 2.78 -5.93
CA LYS A 91 15.62 3.17 -7.35
C LYS A 91 15.20 2.08 -8.34
N ASP A 92 15.24 0.82 -7.93
CA ASP A 92 14.86 -0.35 -8.73
C ASP A 92 13.37 -0.70 -8.58
N LEU A 93 12.60 0.15 -7.88
CA LEU A 93 11.19 -0.01 -7.55
C LEU A 93 10.89 -1.19 -6.61
N ASN A 94 11.89 -1.68 -5.87
CA ASN A 94 11.65 -2.63 -4.79
C ASN A 94 11.06 -1.90 -3.59
N VAL A 95 10.14 -2.58 -2.91
CA VAL A 95 9.46 -2.05 -1.73
C VAL A 95 10.40 -2.12 -0.53
N ILE A 96 10.89 -0.96 -0.08
CA ILE A 96 11.65 -0.81 1.17
C ILE A 96 10.67 -0.85 2.35
N ARG A 97 9.55 -0.13 2.22
CA ARG A 97 8.57 0.01 3.30
C ARG A 97 7.13 0.05 2.80
N MET A 98 6.20 -0.53 3.57
CA MET A 98 4.76 -0.30 3.38
C MET A 98 4.09 0.14 4.67
N ILE A 99 3.10 1.01 4.54
CA ILE A 99 2.43 1.69 5.64
C ILE A 99 0.93 1.67 5.38
N GLY A 100 0.14 1.07 6.29
CA GLY A 100 -1.31 1.08 6.24
C GLY A 100 -1.89 2.36 6.88
N LEU A 101 -2.80 3.06 6.19
CA LEU A 101 -3.34 4.35 6.67
C LEU A 101 -4.78 4.29 7.20
N GLY A 102 -5.45 3.15 7.11
CA GLY A 102 -6.88 3.04 7.34
C GLY A 102 -7.68 3.74 6.25
N ASN A 103 -8.69 4.51 6.66
CA ASN A 103 -9.43 5.43 5.80
C ASN A 103 -9.29 6.86 6.36
N PRO A 104 -8.09 7.48 6.26
CA PRO A 104 -7.79 8.71 6.98
C PRO A 104 -8.47 9.94 6.37
N PHE A 105 -9.04 9.80 5.17
CA PHE A 105 -9.68 10.88 4.42
C PHE A 105 -11.20 10.91 4.60
N TYR A 106 -11.77 10.11 5.49
CA TYR A 106 -13.20 10.13 5.75
C TYR A 106 -13.45 10.25 7.24
N ILE A 107 -14.25 11.24 7.63
CA ILE A 107 -14.71 11.39 9.02
C ILE A 107 -16.18 11.02 9.12
N HIS A 108 -16.52 10.27 10.16
CA HIS A 108 -17.90 10.04 10.58
C HIS A 108 -18.25 11.04 11.67
N VAL A 109 -19.32 11.80 11.49
CA VAL A 109 -19.88 12.69 12.51
C VAL A 109 -21.09 11.96 13.10
N GLN A 110 -20.91 11.41 14.30
CA GLN A 110 -22.01 10.85 15.08
C GLN A 110 -22.42 11.90 16.12
N HIS A 111 -23.49 12.65 15.83
CA HIS A 111 -24.18 13.48 16.81
C HIS A 111 -25.65 13.04 16.87
N ILE A 112 -26.21 12.96 18.09
CA ILE A 112 -27.61 12.62 18.37
C ILE A 112 -28.57 13.64 17.70
N ASP A 113 -28.13 14.88 17.51
CA ASP A 113 -28.95 15.93 16.87
C ASP A 113 -28.90 15.94 15.33
N PHE A 114 -28.26 14.94 14.70
CA PHE A 114 -28.15 14.82 13.23
C PHE A 114 -29.06 13.73 12.65
N GLU A 115 -29.96 13.13 13.44
CA GLU A 115 -30.83 12.02 13.02
C GLU A 115 -31.63 12.30 11.73
N ASP A 116 -31.91 13.57 11.40
CA ASP A 116 -32.64 13.99 10.19
C ASP A 116 -31.77 14.21 8.94
N LYS A 117 -30.43 14.04 9.00
CA LYS A 117 -29.56 14.19 7.82
C LYS A 117 -29.19 12.85 7.19
N HIS A 118 -29.24 12.77 5.86
CA HIS A 118 -28.90 11.56 5.11
C HIS A 118 -27.39 11.27 5.01
N ILE A 119 -26.52 12.22 5.41
CA ILE A 119 -25.07 12.13 5.29
C ILE A 119 -24.43 12.50 6.63
N PHE A 120 -23.76 11.54 7.26
CA PHE A 120 -23.14 11.64 8.59
C PHE A 120 -21.62 11.70 8.52
N GLY A 121 -21.06 12.39 7.53
CA GLY A 121 -19.63 12.43 7.32
C GLY A 121 -19.21 13.18 6.07
N GLY A 122 -17.91 13.23 5.85
CA GLY A 122 -17.34 13.93 4.71
C GLY A 122 -15.89 13.58 4.47
N ASP A 123 -15.42 13.88 3.28
CA ASP A 123 -14.02 13.73 2.92
C ASP A 123 -13.19 14.88 3.48
N ILE A 124 -12.00 14.56 3.96
CA ILE A 124 -11.04 15.54 4.48
C ILE A 124 -9.64 15.30 3.91
N GLU A 125 -8.84 16.37 3.91
CA GLU A 125 -7.41 16.30 3.65
C GLU A 125 -6.64 16.07 4.95
N ARG A 126 -5.46 15.45 4.84
CA ARG A 126 -4.61 15.09 5.97
C ARG A 126 -3.16 15.39 5.65
N ASN A 127 -2.39 15.64 6.70
CA ASN A 127 -0.94 15.72 6.60
C ASN A 127 -0.32 14.51 7.29
N PHE A 128 0.67 13.92 6.63
CA PHE A 128 1.44 12.78 7.14
C PHE A 128 2.91 13.13 7.14
N ASP A 129 3.61 12.80 8.22
CA ASP A 129 5.06 12.78 8.21
C ASP A 129 5.50 11.34 7.90
N ILE A 130 6.40 11.14 6.94
CA ILE A 130 6.99 9.86 6.59
C ILE A 130 8.51 9.94 6.84
N PRO A 131 9.02 9.33 7.93
CA PRO A 131 10.44 9.23 8.21
C PRO A 131 11.05 8.12 7.37
N ILE A 132 12.20 8.45 6.79
CA ILE A 132 13.04 7.54 6.04
C ILE A 132 14.44 7.62 6.65
N PRO A 133 15.07 6.49 7.01
CA PRO A 133 16.43 6.47 7.53
C PRO A 133 17.40 7.19 6.60
N LEU A 134 18.36 7.94 7.15
CA LEU A 134 19.29 8.75 6.36
C LEU A 134 20.22 7.93 5.46
N ASP A 135 20.42 6.66 5.80
CA ASP A 135 21.20 5.66 5.07
C ASP A 135 20.36 4.81 4.10
N SER A 136 19.05 5.07 4.01
CA SER A 136 18.16 4.36 3.08
C SER A 136 18.40 4.79 1.63
N ASP A 137 18.24 3.84 0.71
CA ASP A 137 18.25 4.00 -0.74
C ASP A 137 16.90 4.42 -1.34
N ALA A 138 15.98 4.91 -0.52
CA ALA A 138 14.65 5.32 -0.93
C ALA A 138 14.70 6.42 -2.00
N ALA A 139 13.95 6.20 -3.08
CA ALA A 139 13.87 7.09 -4.23
C ALA A 139 12.43 7.50 -4.58
N PHE A 140 11.43 6.70 -4.18
CA PHE A 140 10.03 7.01 -4.46
C PHE A 140 9.12 6.77 -3.27
N ILE A 141 8.03 7.52 -3.21
CA ILE A 141 6.90 7.23 -2.35
C ILE A 141 5.66 7.05 -3.25
N THR A 142 4.99 5.91 -3.13
CA THR A 142 3.72 5.62 -3.82
C THR A 142 2.56 5.72 -2.85
N PHE A 143 1.44 6.21 -3.36
CA PHE A 143 0.18 6.22 -2.64
C PHE A 143 -0.82 5.36 -3.39
N ASN A 144 -1.35 4.37 -2.69
CA ASN A 144 -2.15 3.30 -3.27
C ASN A 144 -3.49 3.21 -2.57
N LYS A 145 -4.51 2.87 -3.34
CA LYS A 145 -5.80 2.40 -2.82
C LYS A 145 -5.80 0.89 -2.75
N GLN A 146 -6.19 0.34 -1.61
CA GLN A 146 -6.43 -1.09 -1.49
C GLN A 146 -7.80 -1.42 -2.08
N THR A 147 -7.81 -2.36 -3.02
CA THR A 147 -9.00 -2.86 -3.71
C THR A 147 -9.11 -4.38 -3.53
N GLU A 148 -10.23 -4.95 -3.95
CA GLU A 148 -10.40 -6.42 -3.97
C GLU A 148 -9.39 -7.13 -4.88
N PHE A 149 -8.82 -6.44 -5.87
CA PHE A 149 -7.82 -6.96 -6.80
C PHE A 149 -6.37 -6.67 -6.38
N GLY A 150 -6.16 -6.05 -5.22
CA GLY A 150 -4.85 -5.63 -4.71
C GLY A 150 -4.67 -4.12 -4.67
N LEU A 151 -3.42 -3.67 -4.77
CA LEU A 151 -3.07 -2.25 -4.71
C LEU A 151 -3.26 -1.59 -6.08
N GLN A 152 -4.04 -0.51 -6.09
CA GLN A 152 -4.17 0.39 -7.23
C GLN A 152 -3.39 1.67 -6.92
N GLU A 153 -2.32 1.95 -7.67
CA GLU A 153 -1.56 3.19 -7.54
C GLU A 153 -2.46 4.40 -7.90
N ILE A 154 -2.49 5.38 -7.00
CA ILE A 154 -3.15 6.68 -7.22
C ILE A 154 -2.13 7.64 -7.82
N ASN A 155 -1.00 7.82 -7.14
CA ASN A 155 0.12 8.59 -7.65
C ASN A 155 1.45 8.18 -6.99
N LYS A 156 2.54 8.58 -7.65
CA LYS A 156 3.93 8.35 -7.24
C LYS A 156 4.68 9.68 -7.23
N ILE A 157 5.51 9.88 -6.21
CA ILE A 157 6.38 11.04 -6.07
C ILE A 157 7.84 10.56 -6.00
N SER A 158 8.74 11.27 -6.70
CA SER A 158 10.18 11.10 -6.55
C SER A 158 10.64 11.87 -5.31
N ILE A 159 11.60 11.31 -4.60
CA ILE A 159 12.29 11.93 -3.47
C ILE A 159 13.80 11.97 -3.75
N ASP A 160 14.46 13.00 -3.24
CA ASP A 160 15.88 13.30 -3.47
C ASP A 160 16.83 12.57 -2.50
#